data_AF-A0A944Z9V9-F1
#
_entry.id   AF-A0A944Z9V9-F1
#
_cell.length_a   1.000
_cell.length_b   1.000
_cell.length_c   1.000
_cell.angle_alpha   90.00
_cell.angle_beta   90.00
_cell.angle_gamma   90.00
#
_symmetry.space_group_name_H-M   'P 1'
#
loop_
_entity.id
_entity.type
_entity.pdbx_description
1 polymer ?
#
loop_
_entity_poly.entity_id
_entity_poly.type
_entity_poly.pdbx_seq_one_letter_code
_entity_poly.pdbx_strand_id
1 'polypeptide(L)' 'MYSKEELSKIFQRILKFEQEAQSAYDDCVSKVDDENSIKILQSISNEEKGHIELAKKLFKIIEEE' A
#
# COMPACT_ATOMS: atom_id res chain seq x y z
N MET A 1 15.37 6.03 -19.12
CA MET A 1 14.34 4.98 -19.15
C MET A 1 14.80 3.92 -18.16
N TYR A 2 13.96 3.53 -17.20
CA TYR A 2 14.34 2.51 -16.23
C TYR A 2 14.40 1.13 -16.90
N SER A 3 15.37 0.30 -16.51
CA SER A 3 15.40 -1.12 -16.86
C SER A 3 14.31 -1.90 -16.13
N LYS A 4 13.97 -3.09 -16.63
CA LYS A 4 13.05 -4.02 -15.98
C LYS A 4 13.44 -4.28 -14.52
N GLU A 5 14.73 -4.54 -14.26
CA GLU A 5 15.24 -4.77 -12.91
C GLU A 5 15.08 -3.55 -11.98
N GLU A 6 15.30 -2.34 -12.49
CA GLU A 6 15.09 -1.11 -11.71
C GLU A 6 13.61 -0.92 -11.39
N LEU A 7 12.72 -1.15 -12.36
CA LEU A 7 11.28 -1.08 -12.15
C LEU A 7 10.81 -2.12 -11.13
N SER A 8 11.24 -3.37 -11.24
CA SER A 8 10.91 -4.42 -10.26
C SER A 8 11.35 -4.05 -8.85
N LYS A 9 12.55 -3.49 -8.66
CA LYS A 9 13.04 -3.03 -7.35
C LYS A 9 12.22 -1.86 -6.81
N ILE A 10 11.84 -0.91 -7.66
CA ILE A 10 11.00 0.24 -7.28
C ILE A 10 9.63 -0.25 -6.84
N PHE A 11 8.97 -1.11 -7.62
CA PHE A 11 7.63 -1.60 -7.30
C PHE A 11 7.61 -2.54 -6.09
N GLN A 12 8.65 -3.34 -5.85
CA GLN A 12 8.79 -4.09 -4.60
C GLN A 12 8.90 -3.16 -3.38
N ARG A 13 9.64 -2.06 -3.49
CA ARG A 13 9.74 -1.06 -2.41
C ARG A 13 8.41 -0.35 -2.16
N ILE A 14 7.71 0.03 -3.23
CA ILE A 14 6.37 0.64 -3.13
C ILE A 14 5.42 -0.35 -2.45
N LEU A 15 5.33 -1.61 -2.93
CA LEU A 15 4.45 -2.61 -2.34
C LEU A 15 4.71 -2.80 -0.83
N LYS A 16 5.99 -2.87 -0.44
CA LYS A 16 6.36 -2.97 0.97
C LYS A 16 5.93 -1.72 1.76
N PHE A 17 6.15 -0.53 1.21
CA PHE A 17 5.76 0.73 1.85
C PHE A 17 4.24 0.79 2.08
N GLU A 18 3.44 0.46 1.07
CA GLU A 18 1.98 0.47 1.19
C GLU A 18 1.48 -0.54 2.24
N GLN A 19 2.11 -1.72 2.33
CA GLN A 19 1.79 -2.73 3.35
C GLN A 19 2.13 -2.23 4.76
N GLU A 20 3.27 -1.57 4.94
CA GLU A 20 3.67 -0.97 6.22
C GLU A 20 2.72 0.18 6.62
N ALA A 21 2.34 1.03 5.65
CA ALA A 21 1.38 2.11 5.86
C ALA A 21 -0.01 1.59 6.27
N GLN A 22 -0.53 0.60 5.53
CA GLN A 22 -1.81 -0.04 5.85
C GLN A 22 -1.77 -0.62 7.28
N SER A 23 -0.70 -1.36 7.62
CA SER A 23 -0.56 -1.94 8.96
C SER A 23 -0.49 -0.86 10.05
N ALA A 24 0.14 0.28 9.79
CA ALA A 24 0.20 1.39 10.74
C ALA A 24 -1.18 2.03 10.96
N TYR A 25 -1.97 2.23 9.90
CA TYR A 25 -3.33 2.74 10.03
C TYR A 25 -4.25 1.75 10.73
N ASP A 26 -4.17 0.46 10.41
CA ASP A 26 -4.94 -0.60 11.09
C ASP A 26 -4.60 -0.66 12.60
N ASP A 27 -3.33 -0.51 12.97
CA ASP A 27 -2.89 -0.43 14.37
C ASP A 27 -3.42 0.84 15.06
N CYS A 28 -3.38 2.00 14.40
CA CYS A 28 -3.95 3.25 14.92
C CYS A 28 -5.46 3.13 15.17
N VAL A 29 -6.22 2.50 14.25
CA VAL A 29 -7.67 2.27 14.43
C VAL A 29 -7.96 1.50 15.72
N SER A 30 -7.09 0.57 16.11
CA SER A 30 -7.27 -0.23 17.33
C SER A 30 -6.99 0.52 18.64
N LYS A 31 -6.41 1.74 18.56
CA LYS A 31 -5.90 2.51 19.70
C LYS A 31 -6.64 3.83 19.94
N VAL A 32 -7.61 4.16 19.09
CA VAL A 32 -8.35 5.42 19.15
C VAL A 32 -9.82 5.12 19.44
N ASP A 33 -10.42 5.87 20.38
CA ASP A 33 -11.82 5.70 20.77
C ASP A 33 -12.77 6.67 20.05
N ASP A 34 -12.24 7.75 19.45
CA ASP A 34 -13.05 8.73 18.73
C ASP A 34 -13.57 8.16 17.40
N GLU A 35 -14.89 8.03 17.27
CA GLU A 35 -15.53 7.44 16.09
C GLU A 35 -15.21 8.17 14.78
N ASN A 36 -15.04 9.49 14.82
CA ASN A 36 -14.71 10.26 13.61
C ASN A 36 -13.29 9.95 13.15
N SER A 37 -12.34 9.94 14.09
CA SER A 37 -10.95 9.55 13.84
C SER A 37 -10.86 8.12 13.33
N ILE A 38 -11.60 7.17 13.94
CA ILE A 38 -11.69 5.78 13.46
C ILE A 38 -12.14 5.73 11.99
N LYS A 39 -13.21 6.44 11.63
CA LYS A 39 -13.74 6.45 10.26
C LYS A 39 -12.71 6.99 9.25
N ILE A 40 -12.00 8.06 9.61
CA ILE A 40 -10.96 8.65 8.76
C ILE A 40 -9.81 7.65 8.59
N LEU A 41 -9.28 7.09 9.68
CA LEU A 41 -8.18 6.13 9.65
C LEU A 41 -8.55 4.85 8.87
N GLN A 42 -9.78 4.36 9.02
CA GLN A 42 -10.29 3.23 8.24
C GLN A 42 -10.41 3.55 6.75
N SER A 43 -10.85 4.77 6.39
CA SER A 43 -10.88 5.22 4.99
C SER A 43 -9.47 5.19 4.39
N ILE A 44 -8.48 5.73 5.09
CA ILE A 44 -7.09 5.76 4.61
C ILE A 44 -6.53 4.34 4.49
N SER A 45 -6.70 3.48 5.50
CA SER A 45 -6.29 2.06 5.41
C SER A 45 -6.90 1.35 4.20
N ASN A 46 -8.16 1.64 3.86
CA ASN A 46 -8.80 1.08 2.67
C ASN A 46 -8.24 1.63 1.35
N GLU A 47 -7.82 2.89 1.31
CA GLU A 47 -7.08 3.45 0.16
C GLU A 47 -5.74 2.74 -0.03
N GLU A 48 -4.99 2.48 1.04
CA GLU A 48 -3.71 1.77 0.96
C GLU A 48 -3.88 0.33 0.45
N LYS A 49 -4.98 -0.36 0.80
CA LYS A 49 -5.32 -1.67 0.19
C LYS A 49 -5.46 -1.55 -1.33
N GLY A 50 -6.07 -0.45 -1.81
CA GLY A 50 -6.16 -0.16 -3.24
C GLY A 50 -4.79 0.03 -3.89
N HIS A 51 -3.88 0.77 -3.24
CA HIS A 51 -2.51 0.97 -3.70
C HIS A 51 -1.71 -0.34 -3.74
N ILE A 52 -1.84 -1.20 -2.73
CA ILE A 52 -1.23 -2.53 -2.69
C ILE A 52 -1.67 -3.37 -3.90
N GLU A 53 -2.97 -3.42 -4.19
CA GLU A 53 -3.49 -4.19 -5.32
C GLU A 53 -3.04 -3.61 -6.67
N LEU A 54 -2.92 -2.29 -6.78
CA LEU A 54 -2.37 -1.65 -7.97
C LEU A 54 -0.89 -1.98 -8.15
N ALA A 55 -0.09 -1.92 -7.08
CA ALA A 55 1.34 -2.25 -7.10
C ALA A 55 1.58 -3.71 -7.50
N LYS A 56 0.77 -4.66 -6.99
CA LYS A 56 0.83 -6.08 -7.40
C LYS A 56 0.53 -6.26 -8.88
N LYS A 57 -0.50 -5.57 -9.41
CA LYS A 57 -0.84 -5.64 -10.84
C LYS A 57 0.29 -5.10 -11.71
N LEU A 58 0.87 -3.97 -11.34
CA LEU A 58 2.00 -3.37 -12.07
C LEU A 58 3.24 -4.27 -12.02
N PHE A 59 3.53 -4.88 -10.86
CA PHE A 59 4.62 -5.84 -10.74
C PHE A 59 4.45 -7.02 -11.69
N LYS A 60 3.23 -7.57 -11.79
CA LYS A 60 2.92 -8.66 -12.72
C LYS A 60 3.14 -8.27 -14.18
N ILE A 61 2.73 -7.06 -14.58
CA ILE A 61 2.96 -6.54 -15.94
C ILE A 61 4.47 -6.46 -16.24
N ILE A 62 5.27 -5.96 -15.30
CA ILE A 62 6.73 -5.86 -15.46
C ILE A 62 7.39 -7.24 -15.57
N GLU A 63 6.88 -8.25 -14.86
CA GLU A 63 7.41 -9.63 -14.97
C GLU A 63 7.08 -10.29 -16.31
N GLU A 64 5.90 -10.00 -16.88
CA GLU A 64 5.41 -10.57 -18.14
C GLU A 64 6.02 -9.94 -19.42
N GLU A 65 6.53 -8.70 -19.36
CA GLU A 65 7.32 -8.04 -20.44
C GLU A 65 8.77 -8.52 -20.54
#